data_AF-A0A834XLT2-F1
#
_entry.id   AF-A0A834XLT2-F1
#
_cell.length_a   1.000
_cell.length_b   1.000
_cell.length_c   1.000
_cell.angle_alpha   90.00
_cell.angle_beta   90.00
_cell.angle_gamma   90.00
#
_symmetry.space_group_name_H-M   'P 1'
#
loop_
_entity.id
_entity.type
_entity.pdbx_description
1 polymer ?
#
loop_
_entity_poly.entity_id
_entity_poly.type
_entity_poly.pdbx_seq_one_letter_code
_entity_poly.pdbx_strand_id
1 'polypeptide(L)'
;MSSAMFESLSDKVAHFNQHANNHVSTQSKNPFTSGMNLERPKFSKEEYGRPIAGSQSDIRGRKAIAHVLREILEMCEVIYQNGTPCKDDPQITGILFGELFNIYVAISDKCVGILLRARKQGYVAFEGECLFQRRDDNVPVFLIKPINEIRTTLKQKIEDARKDTPLF
;
A
#
# COMPACT_ATOMS: atom_id res chain seq x y z
N MET A 1 24.45 -28.25 11.18
CA MET A 1 24.02 -29.49 10.50
C MET A 1 22.50 -29.54 10.58
N SER A 2 21.82 -29.24 9.46
CA SER A 2 20.35 -29.21 9.42
C SER A 2 19.84 -30.63 9.21
N SER A 3 19.20 -31.20 10.22
CA SER A 3 18.49 -32.47 10.09
C SER A 3 17.24 -32.20 9.25
N ALA A 4 17.23 -32.69 8.01
CA ALA A 4 16.01 -32.75 7.23
C ALA A 4 15.04 -33.70 7.96
N MET A 5 14.08 -33.14 8.70
CA MET A 5 12.95 -33.89 9.25
C MET A 5 12.22 -34.56 8.08
N PHE A 6 12.36 -35.88 7.94
CA PHE A 6 11.50 -36.65 7.07
C PHE A 6 10.09 -36.66 7.68
N GLU A 7 9.16 -35.94 7.08
CA GLU A 7 7.73 -36.03 7.42
C GLU A 7 7.26 -37.48 7.31
N SER A 8 6.66 -37.99 8.38
CA SER A 8 6.12 -39.35 8.39
C SER A 8 4.90 -39.42 7.46
N LEU A 9 4.57 -40.62 6.97
CA LEU A 9 3.35 -40.82 6.18
C LEU A 9 2.10 -40.36 6.94
N SER A 10 2.08 -40.56 8.26
CA SER A 10 1.00 -40.09 9.14
C SER A 10 0.86 -38.57 9.12
N ASP A 11 1.98 -37.83 9.15
CA ASP A 11 1.97 -36.36 9.11
C ASP A 11 1.42 -35.86 7.78
N LYS A 12 1.78 -36.51 6.66
CA LYS A 12 1.27 -36.17 5.33
C LYS A 12 -0.23 -36.45 5.20
N VAL A 13 -0.70 -37.58 5.73
CA VAL A 13 -2.14 -37.91 5.75
C VAL A 13 -2.89 -36.92 6.64
N ALA A 14 -2.33 -36.53 7.79
CA ALA A 14 -2.93 -35.53 8.66
C ALA A 14 -3.05 -34.16 7.96
N HIS A 15 -1.99 -33.70 7.29
CA HIS A 15 -2.00 -32.48 6.49
C HIS A 15 -3.03 -32.52 5.36
N PHE A 16 -3.12 -33.64 4.64
CA PHE A 16 -4.10 -33.83 3.59
C PHE A 16 -5.53 -33.76 4.12
N ASN A 17 -5.82 -34.48 5.21
CA ASN A 17 -7.13 -34.49 5.83
C ASN A 17 -7.50 -33.10 6.36
N GLN A 18 -6.55 -32.37 6.95
CA GLN A 18 -6.76 -30.99 7.37
C GLN A 18 -7.12 -30.09 6.18
N HIS A 19 -6.39 -30.21 5.06
CA HIS A 19 -6.66 -29.44 3.86
C HIS A 19 -8.05 -29.77 3.27
N ALA A 20 -8.40 -31.05 3.19
CA ALA A 20 -9.70 -31.51 2.70
C ALA A 20 -10.85 -30.98 3.58
N ASN A 21 -10.73 -31.08 4.91
CA ASN A 21 -11.74 -30.58 5.85
C ASN A 21 -11.89 -29.05 5.77
N ASN A 22 -10.79 -28.31 5.65
CA ASN A 22 -10.81 -26.86 5.45
C ASN A 22 -11.46 -26.47 4.11
N HIS A 23 -11.21 -27.24 3.05
CA HIS A 23 -11.83 -27.02 1.76
C HIS A 23 -13.34 -27.24 1.83
N VAL A 24 -13.79 -28.37 2.38
CA VAL A 24 -15.23 -28.68 2.53
C VAL A 24 -15.95 -27.62 3.34
N SER A 25 -15.38 -27.19 4.48
CA SER A 25 -15.96 -26.14 5.33
C SER A 25 -15.96 -24.74 4.70
N THR A 26 -15.05 -24.45 3.78
CA THR A 26 -15.04 -23.20 3.02
C THR A 26 -16.10 -23.24 1.91
N GLN A 27 -16.18 -24.36 1.17
CA GLN A 27 -17.14 -24.51 0.08
C GLN A 27 -18.58 -24.55 0.57
N SER A 28 -18.82 -25.07 1.78
CA SER A 28 -20.14 -25.08 2.41
C SER A 28 -20.65 -23.69 2.81
N LYS A 29 -19.83 -22.64 2.70
CA LYS A 29 -20.21 -21.23 2.94
C LYS A 29 -20.10 -20.38 1.67
N ASN A 30 -19.64 -20.96 0.57
CA ASN A 30 -19.34 -20.24 -0.66
C ASN A 30 -20.61 -20.08 -1.51
N PRO A 31 -21.09 -18.86 -1.78
CA PRO A 31 -22.31 -18.61 -2.54
C PRO A 31 -22.23 -19.03 -4.01
N PHE A 32 -21.04 -19.35 -4.51
CA PHE A 32 -20.82 -19.83 -5.87
C PHE A 32 -20.81 -21.36 -5.98
N THR A 33 -20.99 -22.09 -4.88
CA THR A 33 -21.14 -23.55 -4.88
C THR A 33 -22.58 -23.92 -5.24
N SER A 34 -22.79 -24.78 -6.23
CA SER A 34 -24.13 -25.16 -6.70
C SER A 34 -24.95 -25.87 -5.63
N GLY A 35 -26.25 -25.50 -5.52
CA GLY A 35 -27.27 -26.33 -4.87
C GLY A 35 -27.49 -26.15 -3.35
N MET A 36 -27.02 -25.07 -2.72
CA MET A 36 -27.20 -24.89 -1.27
C MET A 36 -28.01 -23.64 -0.89
N ASN A 37 -28.97 -23.82 0.03
CA ASN A 37 -29.53 -22.75 0.85
C ASN A 37 -28.48 -22.32 1.88
N LEU A 38 -27.54 -21.47 1.44
CA LEU A 38 -26.45 -20.99 2.28
C LEU A 38 -26.94 -19.89 3.21
N GLU A 39 -26.57 -19.98 4.49
CA GLU A 39 -26.76 -18.85 5.39
C GLU A 39 -25.89 -17.68 4.94
N ARG A 40 -26.50 -16.50 4.82
CA ARG A 40 -25.76 -15.29 4.47
C ARG A 40 -24.73 -14.99 5.57
N PRO A 41 -23.44 -14.81 5.23
CA PRO A 41 -22.44 -14.37 6.19
C PRO A 41 -22.90 -13.06 6.85
N LYS A 42 -22.88 -13.03 8.19
CA LYS A 42 -23.06 -11.81 8.97
C LYS A 42 -21.68 -11.31 9.36
N PHE A 43 -21.33 -10.11 8.91
CA PHE A 43 -20.07 -9.44 9.23
C PHE A 43 -20.39 -8.03 9.73
N SER A 44 -19.50 -7.49 10.57
CA SER A 44 -19.56 -6.07 10.94
C SER A 44 -19.16 -5.17 9.76
N LYS A 45 -19.48 -3.88 9.86
CA LYS A 45 -19.05 -2.89 8.84
C LYS A 45 -17.53 -2.80 8.75
N GLU A 46 -16.86 -3.03 9.87
CA GLU A 46 -15.42 -2.98 10.04
C GLU A 46 -14.72 -4.18 9.39
N GLU A 47 -15.35 -5.34 9.43
CA GLU A 47 -14.87 -6.59 8.83
C GLU A 47 -15.13 -6.68 7.32
N TYR A 48 -16.16 -5.98 6.83
CA TYR A 48 -16.52 -6.06 5.42
C TYR A 48 -15.41 -5.58 4.50
N GLY A 49 -15.10 -6.37 3.46
CA GLY A 49 -14.06 -6.07 2.49
C GLY A 49 -12.62 -6.18 3.01
N ARG A 50 -12.43 -6.75 4.22
CA ARG A 50 -11.10 -7.00 4.78
C ARG A 50 -10.72 -8.49 4.70
N PRO A 51 -9.44 -8.80 4.43
CA PRO A 51 -8.97 -10.18 4.54
C PRO A 51 -9.00 -10.64 5.99
N ILE A 52 -9.07 -11.96 6.19
CA ILE A 52 -8.97 -12.57 7.52
C ILE A 52 -7.64 -12.16 8.15
N ALA A 53 -7.67 -11.68 9.39
CA ALA A 53 -6.48 -11.24 10.12
C ALA A 53 -5.44 -12.36 10.20
N GLY A 54 -4.18 -12.05 9.87
CA GLY A 54 -3.08 -13.02 9.85
C GLY A 54 -3.07 -13.96 8.63
N SER A 55 -4.06 -13.87 7.74
CA SER A 55 -4.01 -14.58 6.46
C SER A 55 -2.91 -14.05 5.55
N GLN A 56 -2.49 -14.87 4.58
CA GLN A 56 -1.50 -14.45 3.58
C GLN A 56 -1.95 -13.22 2.78
N SER A 57 -3.25 -13.06 2.54
CA SER A 57 -3.80 -11.87 1.87
C SER A 57 -3.67 -10.61 2.73
N ASP A 58 -3.88 -10.72 4.04
CA ASP A 58 -3.70 -9.63 5.00
C ASP A 58 -2.23 -9.21 5.10
N ILE A 59 -1.33 -10.19 5.25
CA ILE A 59 0.14 -9.96 5.26
C ILE A 59 0.60 -9.26 3.98
N ARG A 60 0.16 -9.74 2.81
CA ARG A 60 0.47 -9.08 1.53
C ARG A 60 -0.10 -7.66 1.45
N GLY A 61 -1.32 -7.45 1.96
CA GLY A 61 -1.95 -6.14 2.03
C GLY A 61 -1.12 -5.14 2.87
N ARG A 62 -0.69 -5.55 4.07
CA ARG A 62 0.17 -4.73 4.96
C ARG A 62 1.50 -4.40 4.29
N LYS A 63 2.15 -5.39 3.67
CA LYS A 63 3.40 -5.19 2.92
C LYS A 63 3.23 -4.21 1.76
N ALA A 64 2.12 -4.30 1.01
CA ALA A 64 1.80 -3.39 -0.07
C ALA A 64 1.57 -1.96 0.44
N ILE A 65 0.89 -1.78 1.58
CA ILE A 65 0.70 -0.47 2.21
C ILE A 65 2.05 0.15 2.58
N ALA A 66 2.93 -0.61 3.26
CA ALA A 66 4.25 -0.14 3.64
C ALA A 66 5.12 0.22 2.41
N HIS A 67 4.96 -0.51 1.31
CA HIS A 67 5.61 -0.20 0.03
C HIS A 67 5.15 1.14 -0.53
N VAL A 68 3.84 1.34 -0.64
CA VAL A 68 3.26 2.59 -1.16
C VAL A 68 3.63 3.79 -0.29
N LEU A 69 3.67 3.65 1.04
CA LEU A 69 4.08 4.73 1.93
C LEU A 69 5.55 5.13 1.72
N ARG A 70 6.43 4.16 1.39
CA ARG A 70 7.82 4.44 1.05
C ARG A 70 7.93 5.22 -0.27
N GLU A 71 7.15 4.83 -1.27
CA GLU A 71 7.11 5.54 -2.56
C GLU A 71 6.61 6.98 -2.41
N ILE A 72 5.61 7.21 -1.55
CA ILE A 72 5.15 8.57 -1.23
C ILE A 72 6.27 9.37 -0.54
N LEU A 73 6.98 8.76 0.42
CA LEU A 73 8.07 9.43 1.12
C LEU A 73 9.20 9.83 0.15
N GLU A 74 9.59 8.92 -0.73
CA GLU A 74 10.59 9.17 -1.77
C GLU A 74 10.16 10.30 -2.71
N MET A 75 8.90 10.31 -3.13
CA MET A 75 8.35 11.40 -3.93
C MET A 75 8.43 12.76 -3.22
N CYS A 76 8.02 12.82 -1.95
CA CYS A 76 8.13 14.05 -1.18
C CYS A 76 9.59 14.51 -1.02
N GLU A 77 10.52 13.58 -0.92
CA GLU A 77 11.95 13.86 -0.85
C GLU A 77 12.49 14.41 -2.18
N VAL A 78 12.09 13.83 -3.32
CA VAL A 78 12.45 14.35 -4.66
C VAL A 78 11.92 15.77 -4.85
N ILE A 79 10.66 16.03 -4.46
CA ILE A 79 10.07 17.38 -4.51
C ILE A 79 10.86 18.34 -3.62
N TYR A 80 11.23 17.94 -2.40
CA TYR A 80 11.98 18.79 -1.48
C TYR A 80 13.40 19.11 -2.00
N GLN A 81 14.08 18.14 -2.60
CA GLN A 81 15.46 18.29 -3.07
C GLN A 81 15.58 19.10 -4.37
N ASN A 82 14.59 19.01 -5.26
CA ASN A 82 14.63 19.62 -6.60
C ASN A 82 13.68 20.81 -6.74
N GLY A 83 12.77 21.00 -5.78
CA GLY A 83 11.83 22.11 -5.77
C GLY A 83 12.43 23.39 -5.19
N THR A 84 11.62 24.44 -5.22
CA THR A 84 11.96 25.75 -4.67
C THR A 84 11.05 26.11 -3.49
N PRO A 85 11.56 26.79 -2.45
CA PRO A 85 10.72 27.31 -1.38
C PRO A 85 9.68 28.29 -1.91
N CYS A 86 8.45 28.20 -1.41
CA CYS A 86 7.40 29.16 -1.71
C CYS A 86 7.75 30.54 -1.15
N LYS A 87 7.37 31.59 -1.89
CA LYS A 87 7.62 32.98 -1.47
C LYS A 87 6.87 33.35 -0.19
N ASP A 88 5.65 32.85 -0.05
CA ASP A 88 4.76 33.17 1.06
C ASP A 88 5.09 32.35 2.33
N ASP A 89 5.60 31.13 2.15
CA ASP A 89 6.06 30.26 3.23
C ASP A 89 7.33 29.49 2.81
N PRO A 90 8.52 29.91 3.27
CA PRO A 90 9.78 29.25 2.94
C PRO A 90 9.90 27.80 3.45
N GLN A 91 9.03 27.36 4.36
CA GLN A 91 9.03 25.96 4.82
C GLN A 91 8.30 25.02 3.85
N ILE A 92 7.51 25.58 2.94
CA ILE A 92 6.80 24.85 1.91
C ILE A 92 7.61 24.87 0.62
N THR A 93 7.80 23.70 0.04
CA THR A 93 8.54 23.53 -1.22
C THR A 93 7.58 23.16 -2.34
N GLY A 94 7.73 23.80 -3.50
CA GLY A 94 7.01 23.51 -4.72
C GLY A 94 7.92 23.19 -5.90
N ILE A 95 7.47 22.35 -6.81
CA ILE A 95 8.15 22.01 -8.07
C ILE A 95 7.12 21.99 -9.20
N LEU A 96 7.51 22.30 -10.43
CA LEU A 96 6.60 22.14 -11.58
C LEU A 96 6.43 20.66 -11.92
N PHE A 97 5.22 20.27 -12.32
CA PHE A 97 4.92 18.88 -12.65
C PHE A 97 5.81 18.33 -13.76
N GLY A 98 6.10 19.11 -14.80
CA GLY A 98 6.95 18.66 -15.90
C GLY A 98 8.38 18.34 -15.44
N GLU A 99 8.94 19.17 -14.56
CA GLU A 99 10.27 18.94 -13.96
C GLU A 99 10.27 17.70 -13.08
N LEU A 100 9.28 17.59 -12.18
CA LEU A 100 9.12 16.43 -11.33
C LEU A 100 8.98 15.15 -12.15
N PHE A 101 8.14 15.15 -13.19
CA PHE A 101 7.90 14.01 -14.05
C PHE A 101 9.19 13.60 -14.78
N ASN A 102 9.94 14.54 -15.34
CA ASN A 102 11.20 14.25 -16.03
C ASN A 102 12.24 13.61 -15.10
N ILE A 103 12.34 14.08 -13.85
CA ILE A 103 13.20 13.46 -12.83
C ILE A 103 12.69 12.05 -12.50
N TYR A 104 11.37 11.92 -12.26
CA TYR A 104 10.78 10.66 -11.80
C TYR A 104 10.78 9.57 -12.87
N VAL A 105 10.74 9.89 -14.16
CA VAL A 105 10.78 8.91 -15.26
C VAL A 105 12.05 8.05 -15.21
N ALA A 106 13.18 8.61 -14.76
CA ALA A 106 14.41 7.84 -14.57
C ALA A 106 14.35 6.87 -13.38
N ILE A 107 13.41 7.08 -12.44
CA ILE A 107 13.28 6.36 -11.18
C ILE A 107 12.14 5.34 -11.24
N SER A 108 10.98 5.72 -11.78
CA SER A 108 9.73 4.97 -11.72
C SER A 108 8.68 5.46 -12.73
N ASP A 109 7.96 4.52 -13.33
CA ASP A 109 6.84 4.75 -14.26
C ASP A 109 5.51 5.14 -13.57
N LYS A 110 5.51 5.23 -12.23
CA LYS A 110 4.29 5.43 -11.41
C LYS A 110 4.09 6.86 -10.89
N CYS A 111 4.78 7.86 -11.44
CA CYS A 111 4.78 9.24 -10.92
C CYS A 111 3.36 9.77 -10.60
N VAL A 112 2.45 9.79 -11.58
CA VAL A 112 1.09 10.32 -11.38
C VAL A 112 0.29 9.51 -10.35
N GLY A 113 0.44 8.18 -10.36
CA GLY A 113 -0.24 7.31 -9.38
C GLY A 113 0.21 7.57 -7.95
N ILE A 114 1.51 7.77 -7.73
CA ILE A 114 2.06 8.09 -6.41
C ILE A 114 1.64 9.52 -6.00
N LEU A 115 1.64 10.50 -6.91
CA LEU A 115 1.15 11.86 -6.66
C LEU A 115 -0.30 11.86 -6.16
N LEU A 116 -1.19 11.14 -6.85
CA LEU A 116 -2.59 11.02 -6.43
C LEU A 116 -2.72 10.36 -5.05
N ARG A 117 -1.87 9.38 -4.75
CA ARG A 117 -1.85 8.72 -3.44
C ARG A 117 -1.33 9.65 -2.34
N ALA A 118 -0.31 10.44 -2.62
CA ALA A 118 0.24 11.45 -1.71
C ALA A 118 -0.79 12.55 -1.43
N ARG A 119 -1.50 13.02 -2.47
CA ARG A 119 -2.60 13.99 -2.35
C ARG A 119 -3.74 13.45 -1.50
N LYS A 120 -4.17 12.20 -1.73
CA LYS A 120 -5.22 11.55 -0.92
C LYS A 120 -4.87 11.49 0.58
N GLN A 121 -3.58 11.45 0.92
CA GLN A 121 -3.10 11.45 2.31
C GLN A 121 -2.74 12.84 2.85
N GLY A 122 -2.89 13.91 2.06
CA GLY A 122 -2.62 15.28 2.50
C GLY A 122 -1.14 15.64 2.60
N TYR A 123 -0.26 15.01 1.81
CA TYR A 123 1.16 15.37 1.75
C TYR A 123 1.49 16.33 0.61
N VAL A 124 0.71 16.30 -0.47
CA VAL A 124 0.95 17.05 -1.69
C VAL A 124 -0.34 17.72 -2.17
N ALA A 125 -0.24 18.93 -2.70
CA ALA A 125 -1.32 19.66 -3.35
C ALA A 125 -0.92 20.09 -4.77
N PHE A 126 -1.87 20.01 -5.71
CA PHE A 126 -1.75 20.54 -7.06
C PHE A 126 -3.15 20.80 -7.61
N GLU A 127 -3.27 21.66 -8.61
CA GLU A 127 -4.53 22.01 -9.25
C GLU A 127 -4.99 20.91 -10.24
N GLY A 128 -6.29 20.60 -10.24
CA GLY A 128 -6.90 19.60 -11.12
C GLY A 128 -7.04 18.20 -10.52
N GLU A 129 -7.76 17.31 -11.20
CA GLU A 129 -8.00 15.94 -10.72
C GLU A 129 -6.83 14.99 -10.96
N CYS A 130 -6.14 15.17 -12.09
CA CYS A 130 -5.02 14.36 -12.56
C CYS A 130 -4.11 15.25 -13.42
N LEU A 131 -2.83 14.88 -13.57
CA LEU A 131 -1.85 15.63 -14.36
C LEU A 131 -1.33 14.77 -15.51
N PHE A 132 -1.22 15.37 -16.69
CA PHE A 132 -0.77 14.73 -17.92
C PHE A 132 0.47 15.45 -18.47
N GLN A 133 1.50 14.67 -18.81
CA GLN A 133 2.74 15.20 -19.39
C GLN A 133 2.44 16.01 -20.66
N ARG A 134 3.22 17.08 -20.90
CA ARG A 134 3.09 18.05 -22.00
C ARG A 134 1.88 18.98 -21.93
N ARG A 135 0.81 18.58 -21.22
CA ARG A 135 -0.36 19.43 -21.00
C ARG A 135 -0.21 20.23 -19.72
N ASP A 136 0.10 19.55 -18.64
CA ASP A 136 0.06 20.08 -17.28
C ASP A 136 1.47 20.34 -16.73
N ASP A 137 2.49 20.40 -17.58
CA ASP A 137 3.90 20.52 -17.17
C ASP A 137 4.17 21.76 -16.32
N ASN A 138 3.39 22.84 -16.51
CA ASN A 138 3.51 24.09 -15.78
C ASN A 138 2.67 24.13 -14.49
N VAL A 139 1.96 23.05 -14.14
CA VAL A 139 1.17 23.00 -12.90
C VAL A 139 2.12 22.82 -11.72
N PRO A 140 2.11 23.72 -10.72
CA PRO A 140 2.93 23.57 -9.54
C PRO A 140 2.39 22.49 -8.60
N VAL A 141 3.31 21.69 -8.08
CA VAL A 141 3.07 20.63 -7.11
C VAL A 141 3.75 21.04 -5.80
N PHE A 142 2.96 21.20 -4.74
CA PHE A 142 3.43 21.70 -3.45
C PHE A 142 3.41 20.59 -2.38
N LEU A 143 4.41 20.58 -1.51
CA LEU A 143 4.32 19.87 -0.23
C LEU A 143 3.37 20.64 0.69
N ILE A 144 2.39 19.98 1.30
CA ILE A 144 1.42 20.68 2.19
C ILE A 144 2.04 20.99 3.57
N LYS A 145 3.13 20.29 3.91
CA LYS A 145 3.78 20.35 5.22
C LYS A 145 5.30 20.41 5.05
N PRO A 146 6.03 20.94 6.05
CA PRO A 146 7.49 20.88 6.04
C PRO A 146 7.99 19.43 5.93
N ILE A 147 9.06 19.22 5.16
CA ILE A 147 9.57 17.87 4.87
C ILE A 147 9.88 17.06 6.14
N ASN A 148 10.33 17.71 7.21
CA ASN A 148 10.65 17.04 8.47
C ASN A 148 9.42 16.42 9.15
N GLU A 149 8.27 17.09 9.08
CA GLU A 149 7.00 16.57 9.61
C GLU A 149 6.51 15.40 8.75
N ILE A 150 6.61 15.52 7.42
CA ILE A 150 6.26 14.47 6.46
C ILE A 150 7.11 13.21 6.72
N ARG A 151 8.43 13.36 6.83
CA ARG A 151 9.38 12.27 7.13
C ARG A 151 8.99 11.54 8.41
N THR A 152 8.73 12.28 9.49
CA THR A 152 8.39 11.71 10.79
C THR A 152 7.08 10.92 10.70
N THR A 153 6.04 11.53 10.12
CA THR A 153 4.72 10.90 9.99
C THR A 153 4.76 9.64 9.13
N LEU A 154 5.42 9.69 7.96
CA LEU A 154 5.49 8.55 7.04
C LEU A 154 6.35 7.42 7.60
N LYS A 155 7.49 7.74 8.24
CA LYS A 155 8.33 6.72 8.90
C LYS A 155 7.54 5.99 9.98
N GLN A 156 6.79 6.71 10.83
CA GLN A 156 5.95 6.08 11.84
C GLN A 156 4.91 5.15 11.21
N LYS A 157 4.17 5.60 10.19
CA LYS A 157 3.18 4.76 9.48
C LYS A 157 3.81 3.52 8.82
N ILE A 158 5.01 3.63 8.28
CA ILE A 158 5.74 2.50 7.67
C ILE A 158 6.10 1.48 8.75
N GLU A 159 6.59 1.94 9.89
CA GLU A 159 6.95 1.06 11.00
C GLU A 159 5.73 0.38 11.62
N ASP A 160 4.60 1.08 11.76
CA ASP A 160 3.36 0.49 12.24
C ASP A 160 2.85 -0.60 11.27
N ALA A 161 2.88 -0.34 9.96
CA ALA A 161 2.54 -1.35 8.95
C ALA A 161 3.48 -2.57 8.95
N ARG A 162 4.73 -2.40 9.40
CA ARG A 162 5.73 -3.48 9.52
C ARG A 162 5.56 -4.29 10.81
N LYS A 163 5.33 -3.64 11.96
CA LYS A 163 5.14 -4.32 13.26
C LYS A 163 3.99 -5.31 13.22
N ASP A 164 2.95 -4.95 12.48
CA ASP A 164 1.78 -5.79 12.29
C ASP A 164 2.05 -6.94 11.29
N THR A 165 3.21 -7.00 10.63
CA THR A 165 3.54 -8.08 9.70
C THR A 165 4.35 -9.16 10.43
N PRO A 166 3.83 -10.39 10.62
CA PRO A 166 4.61 -11.47 11.22
C PRO A 166 5.86 -11.78 10.39
N LEU A 167 7.01 -11.83 11.05
CA LEU A 167 8.26 -12.31 10.49
C LEU A 167 8.16 -13.84 10.40
N PHE A 168 8.18 -14.37 9.17
CA PHE A 168 8.33 -15.81 8.91
C PHE A 168 9.77 -16.10 8.53
#